data_AF-A0A3D0P9J1-F1
#
_entry.id   AF-A0A3D0P9J1-F1
#
_cell.length_a   1.000
_cell.length_b   1.000
_cell.length_c   1.000
_cell.angle_alpha   90.00
_cell.angle_beta   90.00
_cell.angle_gamma   90.00
#
_symmetry.space_group_name_H-M   'P 1'
#
loop_
_entity.id
_entity.type
_entity.pdbx_description
1 polymer ?
#
loop_
_entity_poly.entity_id
_entity_poly.type
_entity_poly.pdbx_seq_one_letter_code
_entity_poly.pdbx_strand_id
1 'polypeptide(L)'
;VNGAYGDVYRAKALMNLPDGRAFFCNWMVSQGGSQFLPLESVAPPDGRPKRCSMLSVQGKALDGGGIQATIADCLLSDEVLELHQEPQRQQAELTQAL
;
A
#
# COMPACT_ATOMS: atom_id res chain seq x y z
N VAL A 1 3.65 -9.45 -14.40
CA VAL A 1 2.25 -9.27 -13.94
C VAL A 1 1.26 -9.92 -14.90
N ASN A 2 1.43 -9.73 -16.22
CA ASN A 2 0.53 -10.35 -17.19
C ASN A 2 0.61 -11.90 -17.12
N GLY A 3 -0.55 -12.56 -17.02
CA GLY A 3 -0.68 -14.01 -16.94
C GLY A 3 -0.82 -14.61 -15.53
N ALA A 4 -0.42 -13.90 -14.47
CA ALA A 4 -0.54 -14.44 -13.09
C ALA A 4 -1.98 -14.45 -12.57
N TYR A 5 -2.77 -13.42 -12.93
CA TYR A 5 -4.15 -13.24 -12.49
C TYR A 5 -5.08 -12.93 -13.67
N GLY A 6 -4.77 -13.49 -14.84
CA GLY A 6 -5.41 -13.14 -16.12
C GLY A 6 -4.64 -12.08 -16.92
N ASP A 7 -5.30 -11.58 -17.97
CA ASP A 7 -4.74 -10.60 -18.90
C ASP A 7 -4.97 -9.18 -18.36
N VAL A 8 -4.02 -8.67 -17.56
CA VAL A 8 -4.11 -7.32 -16.98
C VAL A 8 -3.67 -6.26 -18.00
N TYR A 9 -4.53 -5.28 -18.26
CA TYR A 9 -4.24 -4.14 -19.13
C TYR A 9 -3.80 -2.90 -18.35
N ARG A 10 -4.40 -2.69 -17.18
CA ARG A 10 -4.14 -1.52 -16.33
C ARG A 10 -4.36 -1.88 -14.87
N ALA A 11 -3.49 -1.34 -14.01
CA ALA A 11 -3.67 -1.39 -12.57
C ALA A 11 -3.33 -0.04 -11.94
N LYS A 12 -4.11 0.36 -10.95
CA LYS A 12 -3.87 1.53 -10.12
C LYS A 12 -4.07 1.15 -8.67
N ALA A 13 -3.20 1.62 -7.78
CA ALA A 13 -3.38 1.42 -6.35
C ALA A 13 -3.03 2.66 -5.56
N LEU A 14 -3.70 2.83 -4.43
CA LEU A 14 -3.31 3.72 -3.35
C LEU A 14 -3.03 2.84 -2.15
N MET A 15 -1.80 2.86 -1.64
CA MET A 15 -1.36 1.94 -0.58
C MET A 15 -0.83 2.72 0.61
N ASN A 16 -1.34 2.40 1.81
CA ASN A 16 -0.77 2.89 3.06
C ASN A 16 0.41 2.04 3.49
N LEU A 17 1.39 2.69 4.11
CA LEU A 17 2.53 2.05 4.75
C LEU A 17 2.38 2.11 6.28
N PRO A 18 3.08 1.23 7.03
CA PRO A 18 2.97 1.16 8.48
C PRO A 18 3.44 2.44 9.19
N ASP A 19 4.37 3.16 8.57
CA ASP A 19 4.93 4.43 9.05
C ASP A 19 4.07 5.67 8.69
N GLY A 20 2.82 5.44 8.29
CA GLY A 20 1.88 6.50 7.95
C GLY A 20 2.08 7.11 6.56
N ARG A 21 3.17 6.80 5.86
CA ARG A 21 3.35 7.18 4.45
C ARG A 21 2.33 6.46 3.57
N ALA A 22 2.17 6.94 2.35
CA ALA A 22 1.44 6.25 1.32
C ALA A 22 2.04 6.53 -0.04
N PHE A 23 1.72 5.67 -1.00
CA PHE A 23 2.07 5.87 -2.39
C PHE A 23 0.93 5.49 -3.33
N PHE A 24 0.92 6.14 -4.48
CA PHE A 24 0.13 5.75 -5.63
C PHE A 24 0.97 4.87 -6.55
N CYS A 25 0.44 3.72 -6.93
CA CYS A 25 1.00 2.85 -7.95
C CYS A 25 0.18 2.99 -9.24
N ASN A 26 0.86 3.13 -10.37
CA ASN A 26 0.28 3.09 -11.69
C ASN A 26 1.05 2.12 -12.58
N TRP A 27 0.32 1.19 -13.18
CA TRP A 27 0.87 0.24 -14.14
C TRP A 27 -0.05 0.14 -15.36
N MET A 28 0.56 0.01 -16.53
CA MET A 28 -0.15 -0.19 -17.80
C MET A 28 0.69 -1.12 -18.67
N VAL A 29 0.03 -2.03 -19.40
CA VAL A 29 0.70 -3.03 -20.24
C VAL A 29 1.62 -2.43 -21.31
N SER A 30 1.31 -1.22 -21.80
CA SER A 30 2.09 -0.51 -22.81
C SER A 30 3.26 0.30 -22.23
N GLN A 31 3.44 0.33 -20.90
CA GLN A 31 4.56 1.02 -20.26
C GLN A 31 5.61 0.00 -19.77
N GLY A 32 6.88 0.40 -19.83
CA GLY A 32 8.02 -0.46 -19.48
C GLY A 32 8.16 -0.83 -18.00
N GLY A 33 7.23 -0.41 -17.13
CA GLY A 33 7.28 -0.69 -15.70
C GLY A 33 6.17 -0.04 -14.88
N SER A 34 6.18 -0.34 -13.58
CA SER A 34 5.30 0.31 -12.60
C SER A 34 5.86 1.68 -12.21
N GLN A 35 4.96 2.65 -12.05
CA GLN A 35 5.28 3.96 -11.50
C GLN A 35 4.79 4.01 -10.05
N PHE A 36 5.64 4.52 -9.16
CA PHE A 36 5.33 4.70 -7.75
C PHE A 36 5.52 6.18 -7.39
N LEU A 37 4.46 6.80 -6.88
CA LEU A 37 4.44 8.21 -6.51
C LEU A 37 4.10 8.33 -5.03
N PRO A 38 5.05 8.71 -4.15
CA PRO A 38 4.76 9.01 -2.76
C PRO A 38 3.72 10.12 -2.63
N LEU A 39 2.84 10.01 -1.64
CA LEU A 39 1.93 11.09 -1.27
C LEU A 39 2.63 12.06 -0.32
N GLU A 40 2.32 13.35 -0.45
CA GLU A 40 2.89 14.40 0.41
C GLU A 40 2.41 14.28 1.86
N SER A 41 1.16 13.88 2.07
CA SER A 41 0.58 13.74 3.41
C SER A 41 1.00 12.43 4.08
N VAL A 42 1.67 12.53 5.22
CA VAL A 42 2.00 11.40 6.09
C VAL A 42 0.99 11.36 7.24
N ALA A 43 0.38 10.21 7.49
CA ALA A 43 -0.49 10.01 8.64
C ALA A 43 0.36 9.84 9.92
N PRO A 44 -0.11 10.30 11.08
CA PRO A 44 0.54 9.97 12.34
C PRO A 44 0.61 8.44 12.52
N PRO A 45 1.70 7.89 13.08
CA PRO A 45 1.85 6.47 13.39
C PRO A 45 1.03 6.10 14.63
N ASP A 46 -0.29 6.30 14.56
CA ASP A 46 -1.26 6.09 15.65
C ASP A 46 -2.32 5.07 15.23
N GLY A 47 -1.88 3.82 15.09
CA GLY A 47 -2.69 2.71 14.63
C GLY A 47 -3.02 2.76 13.14
N ARG A 48 -4.19 2.20 12.78
CA ARG A 48 -4.64 2.07 11.39
C ARG A 48 -4.88 3.45 10.75
N PRO A 49 -4.31 3.76 9.58
CA PRO A 49 -4.61 4.98 8.86
C PRO A 49 -6.09 5.08 8.50
N LYS A 50 -6.69 6.28 8.71
CA LYS A 50 -8.10 6.55 8.33
C LYS A 50 -8.34 6.49 6.81
N ARG A 51 -7.30 6.75 6.02
CA ARG A 51 -7.33 6.67 4.56
C ARG A 51 -7.43 5.21 4.13
N CYS A 52 -8.36 4.86 3.26
CA CYS A 52 -8.44 3.52 2.69
C CYS A 52 -7.33 3.27 1.67
N SER A 53 -6.71 2.09 1.72
CA SER A 53 -5.96 1.57 0.58
C SER A 53 -6.94 1.03 -0.46
N MET A 54 -6.63 1.22 -1.74
CA MET A 54 -7.52 0.83 -2.84
C MET A 54 -6.70 0.24 -3.98
N LEU A 55 -7.25 -0.77 -4.65
CA LEU A 55 -6.68 -1.37 -5.86
C LEU A 55 -7.78 -1.43 -6.92
N SER A 56 -7.46 -0.97 -8.13
CA SER A 56 -8.31 -1.10 -9.30
C SER A 56 -7.51 -1.79 -10.41
N VAL A 57 -8.07 -2.87 -10.95
CA VAL A 57 -7.47 -3.68 -12.00
C VAL A 57 -8.45 -3.78 -13.17
N GLN A 58 -7.97 -3.53 -14.37
CA GLN A 58 -8.71 -3.70 -15.62
C GLN A 58 -7.98 -4.73 -16.49
N GLY A 59 -8.74 -5.66 -17.04
CA GLY A 59 -8.20 -6.75 -17.85
C GLY A 59 -9.27 -7.72 -18.31
N LYS A 60 -8.84 -8.86 -18.84
CA LYS A 60 -9.67 -9.97 -19.31
C LYS A 60 -9.37 -11.23 -18.50
N ALA A 61 -10.42 -12.02 -18.23
CA ALA A 61 -10.33 -13.27 -17.47
C ALA A 61 -9.58 -13.08 -16.13
N LEU A 62 -9.89 -11.98 -15.43
CA LEU A 62 -9.22 -11.63 -14.18
C LEU A 62 -9.57 -12.63 -13.08
N ASP A 63 -8.55 -13.15 -12.42
CA ASP A 63 -8.71 -13.94 -11.20
C ASP A 63 -8.78 -13.00 -9.99
N GLY A 64 -10.00 -12.50 -9.72
CA GLY A 64 -10.25 -11.63 -8.57
C GLY A 64 -9.95 -12.30 -7.23
N GLY A 65 -10.17 -13.61 -7.12
CA GLY A 65 -9.91 -14.38 -5.91
C GLY A 65 -8.41 -14.48 -5.60
N GLY A 66 -7.61 -14.82 -6.61
CA GLY A 66 -6.14 -14.85 -6.50
C GLY A 66 -5.53 -13.49 -6.18
N ILE A 67 -6.05 -12.41 -6.80
CA ILE A 67 -5.63 -11.04 -6.47
C ILE A 67 -5.94 -10.73 -5.01
N GLN A 68 -7.17 -11.00 -4.56
CA GLN A 68 -7.58 -10.73 -3.17
C GLN A 68 -6.73 -11.53 -2.16
N ALA A 69 -6.51 -12.82 -2.41
CA ALA A 69 -5.70 -13.67 -1.55
C ALA A 69 -4.27 -13.13 -1.41
N THR A 70 -3.65 -12.77 -2.54
CA THR A 70 -2.29 -12.20 -2.56
C THR A 70 -2.21 -10.88 -1.78
N ILE A 71 -3.24 -10.03 -1.87
CA ILE A 71 -3.27 -8.79 -1.09
C ILE A 71 -3.47 -9.09 0.40
N ALA A 72 -4.31 -10.08 0.74
CA ALA A 72 -4.55 -10.48 2.12
C ALA A 72 -3.26 -10.96 2.82
N ASP A 73 -2.39 -11.68 2.10
CA ASP A 73 -1.09 -12.13 2.60
C ASP A 73 -0.14 -10.96 2.95
N CYS A 74 -0.40 -9.76 2.46
CA CYS A 74 0.39 -8.56 2.74
C CYS A 74 -0.22 -7.65 3.82
N LEU A 75 -1.41 -7.98 4.34
CA LEU A 75 -2.05 -7.14 5.37
C LEU A 75 -1.39 -7.35 6.74
N LEU A 76 -1.24 -6.25 7.48
CA LEU A 76 -0.71 -6.31 8.84
C LEU A 76 -1.85 -6.42 9.85
N SER A 77 -1.61 -7.23 10.90
CA SER A 77 -2.44 -7.19 12.11
C SER A 77 -2.17 -5.91 12.91
N ASP A 78 -3.03 -5.61 13.88
CA ASP A 78 -2.85 -4.42 14.72
C ASP A 78 -1.59 -4.53 15.59
N GLU A 79 -1.28 -5.74 16.07
CA GLU A 79 -0.08 -6.00 16.86
C GLU A 79 1.19 -5.78 16.03
N VAL A 80 1.22 -6.27 14.78
CA VAL A 80 2.37 -6.06 13.89
C VAL A 80 2.48 -4.59 13.49
N LEU A 81 1.37 -3.91 13.24
CA LEU A 81 1.38 -2.47 12.94
C LEU A 81 1.96 -1.66 14.10
N GLU A 82 1.56 -1.97 15.33
CA GLU A 82 2.04 -1.30 16.53
C GLU A 82 3.55 -1.47 16.74
N LEU A 83 4.07 -2.70 16.54
CA LEU A 83 5.51 -2.96 16.58
C LEU A 83 6.32 -2.11 15.59
N HIS A 84 5.73 -1.73 14.45
CA HIS A 84 6.38 -0.84 13.48
C HIS A 84 6.28 0.64 13.86
N GLN A 85 5.22 1.04 14.55
CA GLN A 85 4.89 2.45 14.83
C GLN A 85 5.49 2.96 16.14
N GLU A 86 5.64 2.10 17.16
CA GLU A 86 6.16 2.48 18.47
C GLU A 86 7.53 3.19 18.40
N PRO A 87 8.55 2.68 17.67
CA PRO A 87 9.85 3.34 17.61
C PRO A 87 9.79 4.74 16.97
N GLN A 88 8.85 4.94 16.04
CA GLN A 88 8.68 6.21 15.32
C GLN A 88 8.06 7.28 16.24
N ARG A 89 7.10 6.88 17.10
CA ARG A 89 6.52 7.78 18.10
C ARG A 89 7.56 8.18 19.14
N GLN A 90 8.34 7.23 19.67
CA GLN A 90 9.42 7.52 20.61
C GLN A 90 10.45 8.51 20.01
N GLN A 91 10.82 8.33 18.74
CA GLN A 91 11.73 9.24 18.05
C GLN A 91 11.11 10.63 17.83
N ALA A 92 9.83 10.73 17.51
CA ALA A 92 9.14 12.00 17.34
C ALA A 92 9.06 12.78 18.66
N GLU A 93 8.77 12.11 19.78
CA GLU A 93 8.75 12.71 21.13
C GLU A 93 10.13 13.25 21.53
N LEU A 94 11.19 12.48 21.29
CA LEU A 94 12.58 12.90 21.54
C LEU A 94 12.95 14.14 20.72
N THR A 95 12.52 14.21 19.47
CA THR A 95 12.81 15.35 18.58
C THR A 95 12.07 16.61 19.01
N GLN A 96 10.88 16.50 19.61
CA GLN A 96 10.09 17.62 20.11
C GLN A 96 10.57 18.15 21.47
N ALA A 97 11.36 17.35 22.20
CA ALA A 97 11.90 17.72 23.52
C ALA A 97 13.24 18.48 23.46
N LEU A 98 13.79 18.68 22.26
CA LEU A 98 15.06 19.39 21.98
C LEU A 98 14.77 20.78 21.37
#